data_AF-A0A2L1GNF8-F1
#
_entry.id   AF-A0A2L1GNF8-F1
#
_cell.length_a   1.000
_cell.length_b   1.000
_cell.length_c   1.000
_cell.angle_alpha   90.00
_cell.angle_beta   90.00
_cell.angle_gamma   90.00
#
_symmetry.space_group_name_H-M   'P 1'
#
loop_
_entity.id
_entity.type
_entity.pdbx_description
1 polymer ?
#
loop_
_entity_poly.entity_id
_entity_poly.type
_entity_poly.pdbx_seq_one_letter_code
_entity_poly.pdbx_strand_id
1 'polypeptide(L)'
;MCIVPTCSADSRGFALMELLLAVAILAAGCLLLFSVQATNADRAAEARFQTRAALLARHKLTACRLQPFDQVADEAGDFGPESPDLLWEQGVHELGPEESGLAGSAGWLKLVELRVRPRGGRQPLFTVRTVLMRHPDSETQETAP
;
A
#
# COMPACT_ATOMS: atom_id res chain seq x y z
N MET A 1 64.70 48.55 -32.33
CA MET A 1 64.02 47.47 -33.06
C MET A 1 62.87 46.99 -32.19
N CYS A 2 61.65 47.42 -32.50
CA CYS A 2 60.49 47.28 -31.62
C CYS A 2 59.93 45.85 -31.73
N ILE A 3 59.84 45.16 -30.59
CA ILE A 3 59.18 43.86 -30.48
C ILE A 3 57.68 44.13 -30.41
N VAL A 4 56.94 43.68 -31.43
CA VAL A 4 55.48 43.76 -31.48
C VAL A 4 54.90 42.60 -30.66
N PRO A 5 53.99 42.82 -29.69
CA PRO A 5 53.36 41.74 -28.98
C PRO A 5 52.23 41.15 -29.85
N THR A 6 52.36 39.89 -30.24
CA THR A 6 51.26 39.13 -30.84
C THR A 6 50.24 38.78 -29.75
N CYS A 7 49.11 39.48 -29.72
CA CYS A 7 47.96 39.12 -28.89
C CYS A 7 47.30 37.89 -29.51
N SER A 8 47.51 36.71 -28.90
CA SER A 8 46.84 35.47 -29.32
C SER A 8 45.35 35.58 -29.05
N ALA A 9 44.54 35.56 -30.10
CA ALA A 9 43.08 35.61 -30.05
C ALA A 9 42.43 34.20 -29.98
N ASP A 10 43.21 33.16 -29.66
CA ASP A 10 42.83 31.76 -29.88
C ASP A 10 42.09 31.10 -28.68
N SER A 11 42.11 31.73 -27.51
CA SER A 11 41.51 31.15 -26.29
C SER A 11 40.04 31.54 -26.06
N ARG A 12 39.53 32.54 -26.80
CA ARG A 12 38.17 33.10 -26.59
C ARG A 12 37.06 32.18 -27.11
N GLY A 13 37.31 31.46 -28.21
CA GLY A 13 36.36 30.48 -28.74
C GLY A 13 36.21 29.23 -27.85
N PHE A 14 37.31 28.80 -27.24
CA PHE A 14 37.34 27.66 -26.33
C PHE A 14 36.57 27.94 -25.03
N ALA A 15 36.77 29.12 -24.43
CA ALA A 15 36.08 29.51 -23.20
C ALA A 15 34.55 29.64 -23.38
N LEU A 16 34.09 30.11 -24.54
CA LEU A 16 32.66 30.15 -24.85
C LEU A 16 32.06 28.76 -25.00
N MET A 17 32.74 27.85 -25.71
CA MET A 17 32.30 26.46 -25.84
C MET A 17 32.29 25.72 -24.51
N GLU A 18 33.28 25.97 -23.66
CA GLU A 18 33.38 25.38 -22.32
C GLU A 18 32.23 25.84 -21.42
N LEU A 19 31.92 27.14 -21.42
CA LEU A 19 30.80 27.67 -20.64
C LEU A 19 29.45 27.13 -21.15
N LEU A 20 29.25 27.06 -22.47
CA LEU A 20 28.04 26.52 -23.05
C LEU A 20 27.85 25.04 -22.71
N LEU A 21 28.92 24.24 -22.77
CA LEU A 21 28.88 22.82 -22.40
C LEU A 21 28.63 22.65 -20.90
N ALA A 22 29.29 23.44 -20.04
CA ALA A 22 29.08 23.41 -18.60
C ALA A 22 27.63 23.74 -18.24
N VAL A 23 27.05 24.78 -18.83
CA VAL A 23 25.65 25.16 -18.62
C VAL A 23 24.70 24.08 -19.15
N ALA A 24 25.00 23.46 -20.30
CA ALA A 24 24.20 22.36 -20.84
C ALA A 24 24.17 21.14 -19.90
N ILE A 25 25.32 20.75 -19.36
CA ILE A 25 25.42 19.62 -18.41
C ILE A 25 24.70 19.96 -17.09
N LEU A 26 24.86 21.20 -16.58
CA LEU A 26 24.15 21.66 -15.38
C LEU A 26 22.63 21.65 -15.57
N ALA A 27 22.14 22.15 -16.71
CA ALA A 27 20.72 22.15 -17.02
C ALA A 27 20.15 20.71 -17.10
N ALA A 28 20.87 19.79 -17.75
CA ALA A 28 20.47 18.38 -17.80
C ALA A 28 20.45 17.75 -16.39
N GLY A 29 21.45 18.03 -15.55
CA GLY A 29 21.50 17.55 -14.17
C GLY A 29 20.31 18.05 -13.32
N CYS A 30 19.96 19.33 -13.44
CA CYS A 30 18.79 19.91 -12.77
C CYS A 30 17.47 19.26 -13.22
N LEU A 31 17.33 18.95 -14.52
CA LEU A 31 16.13 18.29 -15.04
C LEU A 31 16.00 16.85 -14.51
N LEU A 32 17.10 16.11 -14.46
CA LEU A 32 17.12 14.77 -13.86
C LEU A 32 16.73 14.82 -12.38
N LEU A 33 17.29 15.76 -11.61
CA LEU A 33 16.97 15.93 -10.20
C LEU A 33 15.48 16.29 -9.98
N PHE A 34 14.96 17.20 -10.80
CA PHE A 34 13.55 17.59 -10.76
C PHE A 34 12.62 16.40 -11.07
N SER A 35 12.99 15.57 -12.04
CA SER A 35 12.21 14.38 -12.41
C SER A 35 12.13 13.34 -11.29
N VAL A 36 13.20 13.17 -10.51
CA VAL A 36 13.24 12.22 -9.37
C VAL A 36 12.30 12.70 -8.25
N GLN A 37 12.27 14.01 -7.97
CA GLN A 37 11.46 14.56 -6.89
C GLN A 37 9.95 14.39 -7.13
N ALA A 38 9.49 14.47 -8.38
CA ALA A 38 8.09 14.30 -8.74
C ALA A 38 7.56 12.88 -8.44
N THR A 39 8.41 11.86 -8.54
CA THR A 39 8.01 10.47 -8.27
C THR A 39 7.93 10.12 -6.78
N ASN A 40 8.64 10.87 -5.93
CA ASN A 40 8.67 10.61 -4.49
C ASN A 40 7.38 11.05 -3.78
N ALA A 41 6.73 12.09 -4.27
CA ALA A 41 5.47 12.59 -3.69
C ALA A 41 4.32 11.58 -3.87
N ASP A 42 4.22 10.97 -5.05
CA ASP A 42 3.18 9.98 -5.35
C ASP A 42 3.41 8.66 -4.62
N ARG A 43 4.68 8.19 -4.56
CA ARG A 43 5.06 7.01 -3.78
C ARG A 43 4.87 7.19 -2.27
N ALA A 44 5.10 8.39 -1.74
CA ALA A 44 4.84 8.69 -0.34
C ALA A 44 3.34 8.71 -0.02
N ALA A 45 2.51 9.20 -0.93
CA ALA A 45 1.05 9.15 -0.78
C ALA A 45 0.53 7.70 -0.75
N GLU A 46 1.03 6.86 -1.67
CA GLU A 46 0.70 5.44 -1.73
C GLU A 46 1.13 4.68 -0.47
N ALA A 47 2.37 4.88 -0.01
CA ALA A 47 2.87 4.22 1.21
C ALA A 47 2.04 4.60 2.46
N ARG A 48 1.60 5.87 2.55
CA ARG A 48 0.72 6.35 3.63
C ARG A 48 -0.67 5.71 3.55
N PHE A 49 -1.23 5.57 2.34
CA PHE A 49 -2.48 4.86 2.13
C PHE A 49 -2.38 3.40 2.61
N GLN A 50 -1.36 2.68 2.14
CA GLN A 50 -1.16 1.27 2.47
C GLN A 50 -1.04 1.05 3.99
N THR A 51 -0.28 1.90 4.67
CA THR A 51 -0.12 1.80 6.13
C THR A 51 -1.44 2.04 6.88
N ARG A 52 -2.21 3.06 6.45
CA ARG A 52 -3.52 3.36 7.07
C ARG A 52 -4.55 2.27 6.79
N ALA A 53 -4.63 1.82 5.53
CA ALA A 53 -5.52 0.73 5.13
C ALA A 53 -5.20 -0.56 5.90
N ALA A 54 -3.93 -0.91 6.06
CA ALA A 54 -3.51 -2.07 6.84
C ALA A 54 -3.89 -1.97 8.32
N LEU A 55 -3.73 -0.79 8.93
CA LEU A 55 -4.08 -0.58 10.34
C LEU A 55 -5.59 -0.70 10.57
N LEU A 56 -6.39 -0.07 9.70
CA LEU A 56 -7.85 -0.12 9.74
C LEU A 56 -8.38 -1.53 9.43
N ALA A 57 -7.80 -2.20 8.44
CA ALA A 57 -8.13 -3.58 8.12
C ALA A 57 -7.87 -4.51 9.31
N ARG A 58 -6.71 -4.38 9.95
CA ARG A 58 -6.38 -5.16 11.15
C ARG A 58 -7.33 -4.86 12.30
N HIS A 59 -7.73 -3.61 12.50
CA HIS A 59 -8.71 -3.25 13.53
C HIS A 59 -10.07 -3.94 13.28
N LYS A 60 -10.58 -3.88 12.04
CA LYS A 60 -11.81 -4.57 11.66
C LYS A 60 -11.71 -6.09 11.79
N LEU A 61 -10.63 -6.69 11.32
CA LEU A 61 -10.40 -8.14 11.46
C LEU A 61 -10.39 -8.59 12.93
N THR A 62 -9.82 -7.80 13.83
CA THR A 62 -9.89 -8.07 15.27
C THR A 62 -11.32 -7.99 15.80
N ALA A 63 -12.10 -7.00 15.36
CA ALA A 63 -13.52 -6.92 15.72
C ALA A 63 -14.30 -8.15 15.22
N CYS A 64 -14.06 -8.60 13.98
CA CYS A 64 -14.66 -9.82 13.43
C CYS A 64 -14.27 -11.08 14.22
N ARG A 65 -13.04 -11.17 14.73
CA ARG A 65 -12.58 -12.30 15.56
C ARG A 65 -13.23 -12.34 16.93
N LEU A 66 -13.63 -11.18 17.47
CA LEU A 66 -14.34 -11.09 18.74
C LEU A 66 -15.84 -11.39 18.60
N GLN A 67 -16.36 -11.30 17.37
CA GLN A 67 -17.75 -11.59 17.08
C GLN A 67 -18.00 -13.10 17.01
N PRO A 68 -19.16 -13.60 17.48
CA PRO A 68 -19.51 -15.01 17.35
C PRO A 68 -19.47 -15.47 15.90
N PHE A 69 -18.95 -16.68 15.66
CA PHE A 69 -18.80 -17.27 14.32
C PHE A 69 -20.09 -17.22 13.48
N ASP A 70 -21.26 -17.34 14.12
CA ASP A 70 -22.57 -17.33 13.47
C ASP A 70 -23.02 -15.94 13.03
N GLN A 71 -22.44 -14.88 13.59
CA GLN A 71 -22.79 -13.48 13.27
C GLN A 71 -21.85 -12.86 12.22
N VAL A 72 -20.78 -13.56 11.84
CA VAL A 72 -19.86 -13.11 10.79
C VAL A 72 -20.52 -13.32 9.42
N ALA A 73 -20.89 -12.22 8.77
CA ALA A 73 -21.57 -12.16 7.49
C ALA A 73 -20.96 -11.09 6.55
N ASP A 74 -21.44 -11.01 5.31
CA ASP A 74 -21.06 -9.96 4.37
C ASP A 74 -21.51 -8.59 4.87
N GLU A 75 -20.58 -7.63 4.92
CA GLU A 75 -20.88 -6.28 5.39
C GLU A 75 -20.06 -5.26 4.60
N ALA A 76 -20.61 -4.06 4.39
CA ALA A 76 -19.89 -2.96 3.76
C ALA A 76 -20.22 -1.64 4.46
N GLY A 77 -19.25 -0.74 4.55
CA GLY A 77 -19.45 0.52 5.24
C GLY A 77 -18.27 1.48 5.13
N ASP A 78 -18.31 2.50 5.98
CA ASP A 78 -17.21 3.44 6.17
C ASP A 78 -16.55 3.24 7.54
N PHE A 79 -15.38 3.84 7.72
CA PHE A 79 -14.64 3.83 8.99
C PHE A 79 -15.07 4.99 9.92
N GLY A 80 -16.22 5.62 9.66
CA GLY A 80 -16.71 6.77 10.42
C GLY A 80 -15.91 8.07 10.20
N PRO A 81 -16.12 9.09 11.06
CA PRO A 81 -15.56 10.43 10.89
C PRO A 81 -14.03 10.47 11.07
N GLU A 82 -13.46 9.46 11.71
CA GLU A 82 -12.01 9.28 11.88
C GLU A 82 -11.29 8.99 10.55
N SER A 83 -12.03 8.49 9.54
CA SER A 83 -11.49 8.11 8.24
C SER A 83 -12.56 8.15 7.13
N PRO A 84 -13.08 9.34 6.79
CA PRO A 84 -14.16 9.50 5.80
C PRO A 84 -13.70 9.19 4.36
N ASP A 85 -12.38 9.19 4.14
CA ASP A 85 -11.76 9.02 2.83
C ASP A 85 -11.66 7.54 2.41
N LEU A 86 -11.99 6.61 3.31
CA LEU A 86 -11.81 5.16 3.14
C LEU A 86 -13.13 4.42 3.31
N LEU A 87 -13.35 3.45 2.42
CA LEU A 87 -14.48 2.55 2.41
C LEU A 87 -13.98 1.12 2.57
N TRP A 88 -14.80 0.27 3.20
CA TRP A 88 -14.46 -1.13 3.39
C TRP A 88 -15.63 -2.04 3.01
N GLU A 89 -15.26 -3.25 2.57
CA GLU A 89 -16.15 -4.32 2.16
C GLU A 89 -15.61 -5.63 2.72
N GLN A 90 -16.45 -6.35 3.45
CA GLN A 90 -16.20 -7.66 4.03
C GLN A 90 -17.00 -8.70 3.24
N GLY A 91 -16.30 -9.67 2.66
CA GLY A 91 -16.87 -10.88 2.07
C GLY A 91 -16.56 -12.08 2.95
N VAL A 92 -17.55 -12.91 3.25
CA VAL A 92 -17.45 -14.12 4.06
C VAL A 92 -17.81 -15.31 3.18
N HIS A 93 -16.93 -16.29 3.09
CA HIS A 93 -17.13 -17.48 2.26
C HIS A 93 -16.94 -18.72 3.14
N GLU A 94 -17.92 -19.61 3.17
CA GLU A 94 -17.79 -20.88 3.90
C GLU A 94 -16.87 -21.82 3.14
N LEU A 95 -15.84 -22.34 3.82
CA LEU A 95 -14.86 -23.24 3.22
C LEU A 95 -15.31 -24.69 3.37
N GLY A 96 -15.71 -25.29 2.24
CA GLY A 96 -16.04 -26.71 2.15
C GLY A 96 -14.81 -27.63 2.27
N PRO A 97 -15.02 -28.94 2.47
CA PRO A 97 -13.93 -29.91 2.63
C PRO A 97 -13.06 -30.05 1.38
N GLU A 98 -13.62 -29.78 0.20
CA GLU A 98 -12.87 -29.78 -1.06
C GLU A 98 -11.97 -28.54 -1.22
N GLU A 99 -12.40 -27.39 -0.71
CA GLU A 99 -11.66 -26.13 -0.83
C GLU A 99 -10.59 -25.97 0.26
N SER A 100 -10.87 -26.50 1.46
CA SER A 100 -9.94 -26.44 2.60
C SER A 100 -8.94 -27.61 2.63
N GLY A 101 -9.23 -28.71 1.92
CA GLY A 101 -8.46 -29.96 2.00
C GLY A 101 -8.60 -30.69 3.35
N LEU A 102 -9.49 -30.22 4.24
CA LEU A 102 -9.73 -30.78 5.56
C LEU A 102 -11.02 -31.60 5.55
N ALA A 103 -10.90 -32.91 5.77
CA ALA A 103 -12.05 -33.79 5.89
C ALA A 103 -12.93 -33.33 7.06
N GLY A 104 -14.20 -33.06 6.77
CA GLY A 104 -15.16 -32.57 7.77
C GLY A 104 -15.13 -31.06 8.02
N SER A 105 -14.43 -30.24 7.22
CA SER A 105 -14.34 -28.77 7.36
C SER A 105 -15.67 -27.99 7.30
N ALA A 106 -16.73 -28.65 6.82
CA ALA A 106 -18.03 -28.05 6.53
C ALA A 106 -18.65 -27.46 7.81
N GLY A 107 -18.90 -26.15 7.82
CA GLY A 107 -19.63 -25.46 8.89
C GLY A 107 -18.81 -24.99 10.10
N TRP A 108 -17.49 -25.16 10.13
CA TRP A 108 -16.62 -24.59 11.18
C TRP A 108 -15.48 -23.73 10.64
N LEU A 109 -15.37 -23.59 9.31
CA LEU A 109 -14.37 -22.75 8.65
C LEU A 109 -15.04 -21.71 7.75
N LYS A 110 -14.76 -20.43 8.03
CA LYS A 110 -15.19 -19.27 7.22
C LYS A 110 -13.96 -18.49 6.76
N LEU A 111 -13.82 -18.26 5.47
CA LEU A 111 -12.87 -17.31 4.91
C LEU A 111 -13.48 -15.91 4.95
N VAL A 112 -12.80 -14.98 5.60
CA VAL A 112 -13.16 -13.56 5.61
C VAL A 112 -12.18 -12.80 4.73
N GLU A 113 -12.68 -12.25 3.63
CA GLU A 113 -11.99 -11.32 2.75
C GLU A 113 -12.39 -9.89 3.11
N LEU A 114 -11.43 -9.06 3.50
CA LEU A 114 -11.62 -7.64 3.77
C LEU A 114 -10.92 -6.81 2.70
N ARG A 115 -11.70 -5.99 2.01
CA ARG A 115 -11.24 -5.06 0.99
C ARG A 115 -11.38 -3.62 1.48
N VAL A 116 -10.30 -2.83 1.36
CA VAL A 116 -10.29 -1.40 1.71
C VAL A 116 -9.97 -0.59 0.46
N ARG A 117 -10.83 0.37 0.15
CA ARG A 117 -10.73 1.24 -1.04
C ARG A 117 -10.85 2.73 -0.68
N PRO A 118 -10.11 3.62 -1.35
CA PRO A 118 -10.31 5.06 -1.20
C PRO A 118 -11.62 5.51 -1.86
N ARG A 119 -12.32 6.47 -1.26
CA ARG A 119 -13.60 7.01 -1.75
C ARG A 119 -13.46 7.85 -3.03
N GLY A 120 -12.28 8.44 -3.26
CA GLY A 120 -12.01 9.39 -4.34
C GLY A 120 -11.45 8.82 -5.66
N GLY A 121 -11.27 7.49 -5.77
CA GLY A 121 -10.97 6.82 -7.04
C GLY A 121 -9.63 7.17 -7.71
N ARG A 122 -8.58 6.43 -7.36
CA ARG A 122 -7.57 5.83 -8.26
C ARG A 122 -6.96 4.69 -7.45
N GLN A 123 -6.88 3.49 -8.01
CA GLN A 123 -6.73 2.23 -7.28
C GLN A 123 -5.38 2.13 -6.53
N PRO A 124 -5.43 2.20 -5.19
CA PRO A 124 -4.87 1.09 -4.43
C PRO A 124 -5.99 0.35 -3.71
N LEU A 125 -6.17 -0.90 -4.09
CA LEU A 125 -7.03 -1.83 -3.37
C LEU A 125 -6.14 -2.59 -2.39
N PHE A 126 -6.41 -2.44 -1.10
CA PHE A 126 -5.78 -3.27 -0.09
C PHE A 126 -6.73 -4.41 0.26
N THR A 127 -6.28 -5.65 0.14
CA THR A 127 -7.09 -6.85 0.42
C THR A 127 -6.38 -7.73 1.44
N VAL A 128 -7.10 -8.14 2.47
CA VAL A 128 -6.64 -9.10 3.48
C VAL A 128 -7.61 -10.27 3.52
N ARG A 129 -7.09 -11.49 3.54
CA ARG A 129 -7.86 -12.71 3.70
C ARG A 129 -7.45 -13.40 5.00
N THR A 130 -8.41 -13.72 5.86
CA THR A 130 -8.19 -14.51 7.07
C THR A 130 -9.16 -15.67 7.11
N VAL A 131 -8.72 -16.80 7.66
CA VAL A 131 -9.61 -17.91 7.99
C VAL A 131 -10.05 -17.75 9.44
N LEU A 132 -11.35 -17.84 9.69
CA LEU A 132 -11.95 -17.97 11.00
C LEU A 132 -12.40 -19.41 11.20
N MET A 133 -12.17 -19.89 12.41
CA MET A 133 -12.48 -21.24 12.82
C MET A 133 -13.40 -21.16 14.02
N ARG A 134 -14.46 -21.96 14.03
CA ARG A 134 -15.23 -22.16 15.25
C ARG A 134 -14.31 -22.84 16.26
N HIS A 135 -14.03 -22.18 17.38
CA HIS A 135 -13.34 -22.84 18.49
C HIS A 135 -14.19 -24.05 18.87
N PRO A 136 -13.65 -25.28 18.84
CA PRO A 136 -14.39 -26.43 19.35
C PRO A 136 -14.65 -26.13 20.82
N ASP A 137 -15.92 -26.02 21.21
CA ASP A 137 -16.29 -25.96 22.61
C ASP A 137 -15.60 -27.14 23.28
N SER A 138 -14.70 -26.86 24.23
CA SER A 138 -14.07 -27.89 25.04
C SER A 138 -15.20 -28.70 25.67
N GLU A 139 -15.39 -29.91 25.17
CA GLU A 139 -16.27 -30.91 25.75
C GLU A 139 -16.05 -30.93 27.27
N THR A 140 -17.12 -30.59 27.99
CA THR A 140 -17.53 -31.18 29.26
C THR A 140 -16.46 -32.03 29.97
N GLN A 141 -15.71 -31.45 30.91
CA GLN A 141 -15.28 -32.17 32.12
C GLN A 141 -16.48 -32.09 33.08
N GLU A 142 -17.46 -32.99 33.02
CA GLU A 142 -17.47 -34.35 33.55
C GLU A 142 -16.90 -34.45 34.99
N THR A 143 -17.83 -34.37 35.95
CA THR A 143 -17.99 -35.26 37.14
C THR A 143 -16.72 -35.53 37.97
N ALA A 144 -16.65 -35.13 39.23
CA ALA A 144 -17.23 -35.82 40.41
C ALA A 144 -16.48 -35.31 41.67
N PRO A 145 -16.80 -35.76 42.90
CA PRO A 145 -18.09 -36.02 43.55
C PRO A 145 -18.37 -35.04 44.72
#